data_AF-A0A3D3Z7L6-F1
#
_entry.id   AF-A0A3D3Z7L6-F1
#
_cell.length_a   1.000
_cell.length_b   1.000
_cell.length_c   1.000
_cell.angle_alpha   90.00
_cell.angle_beta   90.00
_cell.angle_gamma   90.00
#
_symmetry.space_group_name_H-M   'P 1'
#
loop_
_entity.id
_entity.type
_entity.pdbx_description
1 polymer ?
#
loop_
_entity_poly.entity_id
_entity_poly.type
_entity_poly.pdbx_seq_one_letter_code
_entity_poly.pdbx_strand_id
1 'polypeptide(L)'
;MIHVIMGLKGSGKTKKLIDAINAAVADAHGDVVCIEYGKKLTYDVTYKVRLVDSREYGISTPDMLKGFLSGLHAGNFDITNVFIDNLYKTIGSDKAAAEEFV
;
A
#
# COMPACT_ATOMS: atom_id res chain seq x y z
N MET A 1 -12.88 -5.60 0.92
CA MET A 1 -12.39 -6.82 0.22
C MET A 1 -10.88 -6.71 0.09
N ILE A 2 -10.11 -7.77 0.32
CA ILE A 2 -8.64 -7.76 0.25
C ILE A 2 -8.20 -8.39 -1.08
N HIS A 3 -7.20 -7.79 -1.74
CA HIS A 3 -6.61 -8.31 -2.97
C HIS A 3 -5.08 -8.41 -2.85
N VAL A 4 -4.53 -9.55 -3.26
CA VAL A 4 -3.09 -9.82 -3.17
C VAL A 4 -2.48 -9.98 -4.57
N ILE A 5 -1.44 -9.20 -4.86
CA ILE A 5 -0.67 -9.29 -6.11
C ILE A 5 0.69 -9.90 -5.81
N MET A 6 0.85 -11.20 -6.05
CA MET A 6 2.08 -11.95 -5.77
C MET A 6 2.70 -12.60 -7.01
N GLY A 7 4.01 -12.87 -6.98
CA GLY A 7 4.75 -13.41 -8.11
C GLY A 7 6.25 -13.10 -8.07
N LEU A 8 7.02 -13.70 -8.97
CA LEU A 8 8.49 -13.55 -9.06
C LEU A 8 8.92 -12.12 -9.43
N LYS A 9 10.16 -11.74 -9.11
CA LYS A 9 10.73 -10.45 -9.55
C LYS A 9 10.66 -10.36 -11.08
N GLY A 10 10.20 -9.21 -11.60
CA GLY A 10 10.00 -9.01 -13.04
C GLY A 10 8.64 -9.44 -13.59
N SER A 11 7.75 -10.06 -12.79
CA SER A 11 6.42 -10.50 -13.25
C SER A 11 5.39 -9.38 -13.46
N GLY A 12 5.82 -8.11 -13.50
CA GLY A 12 4.94 -6.96 -13.72
C GLY A 12 4.05 -6.56 -12.54
N LYS A 13 4.34 -6.98 -11.30
CA LYS A 13 3.52 -6.69 -10.12
C LYS A 13 3.28 -5.19 -9.90
N THR A 14 4.35 -4.39 -9.94
CA THR A 14 4.27 -2.94 -9.73
C THR A 14 3.39 -2.28 -10.79
N LYS A 15 3.48 -2.72 -12.05
CA LYS A 15 2.58 -2.24 -13.11
C LYS A 15 1.11 -2.56 -12.80
N LYS A 16 0.81 -3.81 -12.41
CA LYS A 16 -0.56 -4.21 -12.02
C LYS A 16 -1.07 -3.42 -10.81
N LEU A 17 -0.20 -3.10 -9.85
CA LEU A 17 -0.55 -2.26 -8.71
C LEU A 17 -0.89 -0.84 -9.16
N ILE A 18 -0.07 -0.23 -10.02
CA ILE A 18 -0.32 1.10 -10.59
C ILE A 18 -1.63 1.13 -11.38
N ASP A 19 -1.87 0.12 -12.22
CA ASP A 19 -3.12 0.00 -12.99
C ASP A 19 -4.34 -0.08 -12.05
N ALA A 20 -4.25 -0.85 -10.96
CA ALA A 20 -5.30 -0.96 -9.96
C ALA A 20 -5.52 0.34 -9.17
N ILE A 21 -4.44 1.06 -8.82
CA ILE A 21 -4.52 2.38 -8.18
C ILE A 21 -5.26 3.36 -9.08
N ASN A 22 -4.86 3.45 -10.36
CA ASN A 22 -5.47 4.38 -11.30
C ASN A 22 -6.95 4.06 -11.56
N ALA A 23 -7.31 2.77 -11.62
CA ALA A 23 -8.70 2.35 -11.72
C ALA A 23 -9.50 2.74 -10.45
N ALA A 24 -8.94 2.50 -9.26
CA ALA A 24 -9.58 2.89 -8.01
C ALA A 24 -9.77 4.41 -7.91
N VAL A 25 -8.79 5.22 -8.30
CA VAL A 25 -8.92 6.69 -8.30
C VAL A 25 -10.01 7.18 -9.26
N ALA A 26 -10.24 6.48 -10.36
CA ALA A 26 -11.27 6.86 -11.33
C ALA A 26 -12.69 6.59 -10.81
N ASP A 27 -12.85 5.58 -9.95
CA ASP A 27 -14.14 5.13 -9.41
C ASP A 27 -14.40 5.63 -7.97
N ALA A 28 -13.34 5.96 -7.23
CA ALA A 28 -13.42 6.32 -5.82
C ALA A 28 -14.16 7.64 -5.61
N HIS A 29 -15.10 7.60 -4.66
CA HIS A 29 -15.79 8.77 -4.13
C HIS A 29 -15.07 9.39 -2.92
N GLY A 30 -13.94 8.82 -2.49
CA GLY A 30 -13.15 9.28 -1.36
C GLY A 30 -11.65 9.19 -1.61
N ASP A 31 -10.87 9.18 -0.54
CA ASP A 31 -9.41 9.20 -0.61
C ASP A 31 -8.84 7.81 -0.98
N VAL A 32 -7.87 7.81 -1.90
CA VAL A 32 -7.05 6.64 -2.23
C VAL A 32 -5.65 6.85 -1.68
N VAL A 33 -5.20 5.92 -0.84
CA VAL A 33 -3.87 5.98 -0.21
C VAL A 33 -3.01 4.85 -0.75
N CYS A 34 -1.75 5.13 -1.06
CA CYS A 34 -0.75 4.12 -1.35
C CYS A 34 0.44 4.24 -0.40
N ILE A 35 0.72 3.17 0.33
CA ILE A 35 1.89 3.01 1.18
C ILE A 35 3.00 2.39 0.34
N GLU A 36 4.14 3.06 0.25
CA GLU A 36 5.29 2.64 -0.55
C GLU A 36 6.54 2.43 0.32
N TYR A 37 7.41 1.52 -0.11
CA TYR A 37 8.75 1.37 0.48
C TYR A 37 9.74 2.28 -0.25
N GLY A 38 9.77 3.53 0.20
CA GLY A 38 10.46 4.62 -0.47
C GLY A 38 9.67 5.27 -1.58
N LYS A 39 9.98 6.55 -1.83
CA LYS A 39 9.36 7.41 -2.86
C LYS A 39 9.69 6.94 -4.27
N LYS A 40 8.95 5.96 -4.77
CA LYS A 40 9.15 5.33 -6.08
C LYS A 40 8.00 5.59 -7.03
N LEU A 41 6.78 5.67 -6.51
CA LEU A 41 5.57 5.76 -7.34
C LEU A 41 5.18 7.20 -7.68
N THR A 42 5.92 8.20 -7.18
CA THR A 42 5.60 9.63 -7.33
C THR A 42 5.30 10.07 -8.76
N TYR A 43 5.95 9.46 -9.76
CA TYR A 43 5.74 9.77 -11.17
C TYR A 43 4.88 8.75 -11.93
N ASP A 44 4.51 7.64 -11.27
CA ASP A 44 3.76 6.54 -11.87
C ASP A 44 2.25 6.65 -11.63
N VAL A 45 1.84 7.42 -10.61
CA VAL A 45 0.44 7.60 -10.25
C VAL A 45 0.02 9.07 -10.29
N THR A 46 -1.30 9.30 -10.39
CA THR A 46 -1.90 10.63 -10.36
C THR A 46 -1.73 11.31 -8.99
N TYR A 47 -1.65 12.64 -8.97
CA TYR A 47 -1.55 13.47 -7.76
C TYR A 47 -2.73 13.29 -6.79
N LYS A 48 -3.85 12.70 -7.23
CA LYS A 48 -5.01 12.38 -6.39
C LYS A 48 -4.72 11.24 -5.40
N VAL A 49 -3.68 10.45 -5.64
CA VAL A 49 -3.27 9.38 -4.74
C VAL A 49 -2.43 9.98 -3.63
N ARG A 50 -2.81 9.73 -2.38
CA ARG A 50 -1.96 10.07 -1.23
C ARG A 50 -0.86 9.02 -1.11
N LEU A 51 0.37 9.43 -1.42
CA LEU A 51 1.56 8.61 -1.25
C LEU A 51 2.12 8.72 0.17
N VAL A 52 2.47 7.58 0.76
CA VAL A 52 3.06 7.48 2.11
C VAL A 52 4.34 6.64 2.05
N ASP A 53 5.50 7.26 2.29
CA ASP A 53 6.76 6.52 2.43
C ASP A 53 6.82 5.83 3.80
N SER A 54 6.64 4.51 3.82
CA SER A 54 6.69 3.70 5.03
C SER A 54 7.98 3.86 5.85
N ARG A 55 9.10 4.22 5.19
CA ARG A 55 10.39 4.43 5.86
C ARG A 55 10.42 5.73 6.66
N GLU A 56 9.69 6.76 6.22
CA GLU A 56 9.60 8.05 6.91
C GLU A 56 8.90 7.91 8.27
N TYR A 57 8.00 6.92 8.38
CA TYR A 57 7.27 6.58 9.60
C TYR A 57 7.87 5.40 10.39
N GLY A 58 9.03 4.88 9.96
CA GLY A 58 9.71 3.76 10.64
C GLY A 58 8.93 2.44 10.67
N ILE A 59 7.95 2.27 9.78
CA ILE A 59 7.15 1.04 9.71
C ILE A 59 8.08 -0.11 9.28
N SER A 60 8.21 -1.10 10.16
CA SER A 60 9.15 -2.21 9.98
C SER A 60 8.62 -3.56 10.45
N THR A 61 7.41 -3.61 11.02
CA THR A 61 6.77 -4.84 11.50
C THR A 61 5.29 -4.89 11.09
N PRO A 62 4.67 -6.10 11.06
CA PRO A 62 3.26 -6.23 10.74
C PRO A 62 2.35 -5.47 11.70
N ASP A 63 2.64 -5.51 13.01
CA ASP A 63 1.86 -4.80 14.04
C ASP A 63 1.91 -3.28 13.85
N MET A 64 3.08 -2.74 13.50
CA MET A 64 3.22 -1.32 13.18
C MET A 64 2.39 -0.94 11.96
N LEU A 65 2.43 -1.75 10.89
CA LEU A 65 1.62 -1.49 9.70
C LEU A 65 0.12 -1.59 10.02
N LYS A 66 -0.31 -2.57 10.81
CA LYS A 66 -1.70 -2.73 11.24
C LYS A 66 -2.18 -1.52 12.05
N GLY A 67 -1.37 -1.07 13.01
CA GLY A 67 -1.65 0.14 13.79
C GLY A 67 -1.72 1.38 12.90
N PHE A 68 -0.81 1.50 11.93
CA PHE A 68 -0.78 2.60 10.98
C PHE A 68 -2.01 2.64 10.09
N LEU A 69 -2.43 1.50 9.53
CA LEU A 69 -3.67 1.39 8.75
C LEU A 69 -4.91 1.74 9.59
N SER A 70 -4.96 1.26 10.83
CA SER A 70 -6.04 1.57 11.76
C SER A 70 -6.10 3.07 12.08
N GLY A 71 -4.94 3.69 12.29
CA GLY A 71 -4.82 5.12 12.53
C GLY A 71 -5.19 5.97 11.32
N LEU A 72 -4.78 5.56 10.12
CA LEU A 72 -5.18 6.22 8.86
C LEU A 72 -6.70 6.24 8.72
N HIS A 73 -7.35 5.09 8.92
CA HIS A 73 -8.79 4.99 8.80
C HIS A 73 -9.53 5.75 9.91
N ALA A 74 -9.07 5.64 11.17
CA ALA A 74 -9.67 6.36 12.29
C ALA A 74 -9.52 7.89 12.16
N GLY A 75 -8.42 8.36 11.56
CA GLY A 75 -8.19 9.79 11.31
C GLY A 75 -8.87 10.32 10.05
N ASN A 76 -9.28 9.43 9.14
CA ASN A 76 -9.94 9.80 7.88
C ASN A 76 -10.85 8.67 7.38
N PHE A 77 -12.13 8.76 7.72
CA PHE A 77 -13.14 7.79 7.32
C PHE A 77 -13.50 7.86 5.83
N ASP A 78 -13.08 8.91 5.12
CA ASP A 78 -13.28 9.04 3.66
C ASP A 78 -12.25 8.22 2.86
N ILE A 79 -11.28 7.55 3.50
CA ILE A 79 -10.37 6.63 2.81
C ILE A 79 -11.16 5.41 2.33
N THR A 80 -11.23 5.24 1.02
CA THR A 80 -11.99 4.17 0.36
C THR A 80 -11.09 2.99 -0.06
N ASN A 81 -9.84 3.27 -0.43
CA ASN A 81 -8.88 2.28 -0.86
C ASN A 81 -7.51 2.54 -0.26
N VAL A 82 -6.87 1.47 0.21
CA VAL A 82 -5.46 1.48 0.61
C VAL A 82 -4.69 0.45 -0.20
N PHE A 83 -3.59 0.89 -0.80
CA PHE A 83 -2.65 0.06 -1.53
C PHE A 83 -1.33 -0.01 -0.76
N ILE A 84 -0.64 -1.16 -0.83
CA ILE A 84 0.66 -1.34 -0.19
C ILE A 84 1.61 -1.93 -1.24
N ASP A 85 2.63 -1.18 -1.64
CA ASP A 85 3.71 -1.68 -2.49
C ASP A 85 4.84 -2.28 -1.66
N ASN A 86 5.42 -3.38 -2.16
CA ASN A 86 6.56 -4.06 -1.53
C ASN A 86 6.31 -4.44 -0.05
N LEU A 87 5.18 -5.07 0.27
CA LEU A 87 4.81 -5.50 1.64
C LEU A 87 5.97 -6.13 2.42
N TYR A 88 6.66 -7.14 1.86
CA TYR A 88 7.81 -7.80 2.50
C TYR A 88 9.01 -6.89 2.80
N LYS A 89 9.11 -5.71 2.18
CA LYS A 89 10.12 -4.72 2.56
C LYS A 89 9.62 -3.80 3.68
N THR A 90 8.31 -3.55 3.72
CA THR A 90 7.65 -2.71 4.72
C THR A 90 7.54 -3.40 6.08
N ILE A 91 7.20 -4.69 6.13
CA ILE A 91 6.96 -5.41 7.40
C ILE A 91 8.05 -6.43 7.76
N GLY A 92 9.11 -6.49 6.95
CA GLY A 92 10.19 -7.48 7.08
C GLY A 92 10.00 -8.71 6.18
N SER A 93 11.08 -9.48 6.03
CA SER A 93 11.17 -10.60 5.09
C SER A 93 10.70 -11.94 5.65
N ASP A 94 10.09 -11.96 6.85
CA ASP A 94 9.48 -13.15 7.40
C ASP A 94 8.16 -13.44 6.66
N LYS A 95 8.14 -14.58 5.98
CA LYS A 95 6.97 -15.00 5.20
C LYS A 95 5.80 -15.40 6.08
N ALA A 96 6.05 -16.08 7.20
CA ALA A 96 4.99 -16.55 8.08
C ALA A 96 4.25 -15.35 8.70
N ALA A 97 5.01 -14.36 9.18
CA ALA A 97 4.44 -13.15 9.74
C ALA A 97 3.65 -12.32 8.70
N ALA A 98 4.10 -12.30 7.45
CA ALA A 98 3.39 -11.62 6.36
C ALA A 98 2.14 -12.38 5.88
N GLU A 99 2.16 -13.71 5.91
CA GLU A 99 0.99 -14.55 5.62
C GLU A 99 -0.07 -14.43 6.71
N GLU A 100 0.32 -14.30 7.98
CA GLU A 100 -0.61 -14.03 9.09
C GLU A 100 -1.24 -12.62 9.01
N PHE A 101 -0.54 -11.66 8.40
CA PHE A 101 -1.03 -10.29 8.25
C PHE A 101 -2.13 -10.15 7.19
N VAL A 102 -2.11 -10.98 6.13
CA VAL A 102 -2.96 -10.87 4.93
C VAL A 102 -4.24 -11.67 5.09
#